data_AF-A0A349X8B3-F1
#
_entry.id   AF-A0A349X8B3-F1
#
_cell.length_a   1.000
_cell.length_b   1.000
_cell.length_c   1.000
_cell.angle_alpha   90.00
_cell.angle_beta   90.00
_cell.angle_gamma   90.00
#
_symmetry.space_group_name_H-M   'P 1'
#
loop_
_entity.id
_entity.type
_entity.pdbx_description
1 polymer ?
#
loop_
_entity_poly.entity_id
_entity_poly.type
_entity_poly.pdbx_seq_one_letter_code
_entity_poly.pdbx_strand_id
1 'polypeptide(L)' 'QGLTQTQLADRAGVRQQTISAVEAGKPRSELQIIFDILAALGLEASLRSRGETNIPSLEQLF' A
#
# COMPACT_ATOMS: atom_id res chain seq x y z
N GLN A 1 7.37 -9.54 2.84
CA GLN A 1 8.68 -9.36 2.16
C GLN A 1 9.88 -9.33 3.11
N GLY A 2 9.73 -9.38 4.45
CA GLY A 2 10.87 -9.51 5.38
C GLY A 2 11.83 -8.33 5.42
N LEU A 3 11.42 -7.15 4.93
CA LEU A 3 12.24 -5.94 4.90
C LEU A 3 12.22 -5.24 6.25
N THR A 4 13.35 -4.65 6.64
CA THR A 4 13.38 -3.63 7.69
C THR A 4 12.81 -2.31 7.17
N GLN A 5 12.39 -1.42 8.07
CA GLN A 5 11.90 -0.09 7.69
C GLN A 5 12.96 0.72 6.91
N THR A 6 14.24 0.56 7.22
CA THR A 6 15.34 1.19 6.47
C THR A 6 15.41 0.66 5.04
N GLN A 7 15.36 -0.66 4.86
CA GLN A 7 15.40 -1.26 3.53
C GLN A 7 14.19 -0.87 2.68
N LEU A 8 13.02 -0.72 3.29
CA LEU A 8 11.83 -0.23 2.59
C LEU A 8 11.96 1.24 2.22
N ALA A 9 12.49 2.07 3.12
CA ALA A 9 12.72 3.49 2.88
C ALA A 9 13.69 3.73 1.71
N ASP A 10 14.79 2.97 1.67
CA ASP A 10 15.77 3.02 0.58
C ASP A 10 15.13 2.68 -0.77
N ARG A 11 14.26 1.66 -0.80
CA ARG A 11 13.54 1.27 -2.03
C ARG A 11 12.49 2.30 -2.45
N ALA A 12 11.82 2.92 -1.49
CA ALA A 12 10.78 3.93 -1.73
C ALA A 12 11.34 5.35 -1.94
N GLY A 13 12.65 5.56 -1.79
CA GLY A 13 13.27 6.88 -1.96
C GLY A 13 12.91 7.89 -0.87
N VAL A 14 12.57 7.42 0.34
CA VAL A 14 12.16 8.26 1.48
C VAL A 14 13.05 8.01 2.70
N ARG A 15 12.83 8.76 3.78
CA ARG A 15 13.54 8.55 5.05
C ARG A 15 12.88 7.40 5.83
N GLN A 16 13.66 6.61 6.57
CA GLN A 16 13.10 5.56 7.44
C GLN A 16 12.06 6.11 8.43
N GLN A 17 12.26 7.33 8.94
CA GLN A 17 11.30 7.97 9.84
C GLN A 17 9.95 8.26 9.16
N THR A 18 9.93 8.44 7.83
CA THR A 18 8.71 8.54 7.03
C THR A 18 7.95 7.22 7.03
N ILE A 19 8.64 6.09 6.81
CA ILE A 19 8.04 4.75 6.91
C ILE A 19 7.46 4.51 8.32
N SER A 20 8.21 4.84 9.36
CA SER A 20 7.74 4.70 10.74
C SER A 20 6.50 5.56 11.05
N ALA A 21 6.40 6.77 10.49
CA ALA A 21 5.24 7.64 10.67
C ALA A 21 3.98 7.09 9.99
N VAL A 22 4.14 6.57 8.75
CA VAL A 22 3.08 5.90 7.98
C VAL A 22 2.57 4.68 8.74
N GLU A 23 3.46 3.80 9.21
CA GLU A 23 3.10 2.60 9.98
C GLU A 23 2.44 2.93 11.33
N ALA A 24 2.80 4.07 11.93
CA ALA A 24 2.18 4.58 13.15
C ALA A 24 0.85 5.33 12.90
N GLY A 25 0.41 5.46 11.63
CA GLY A 25 -0.84 6.11 11.26
C GLY A 25 -0.87 7.62 11.51
N LYS A 26 0.28 8.31 11.55
CA LYS A 26 0.36 9.76 11.79
C LYS A 26 0.15 10.51 10.47
N PRO A 27 -0.99 11.22 10.26
CA PRO A 27 -1.35 11.67 8.93
C PRO A 27 -0.93 13.11 8.69
N ARG A 28 -0.10 13.36 7.67
CA ARG A 28 -0.38 14.47 6.76
C ARG A 28 0.33 14.30 5.41
N SER A 29 -0.46 14.38 4.34
CA SER A 29 0.02 14.49 2.96
C SER A 29 0.85 13.30 2.46
N GLU A 30 0.44 12.06 2.80
CA GLU A 30 1.23 10.84 2.53
C GLU A 30 0.77 10.05 1.31
N LEU A 31 -0.21 10.51 0.51
CA LEU A 31 -0.66 9.73 -0.65
C LEU A 31 0.49 9.40 -1.60
N GLN A 32 1.39 10.36 -1.87
CA GLN A 32 2.60 10.10 -2.65
C GLN A 32 3.47 9.00 -2.00
N ILE A 33 3.73 9.13 -0.70
CA ILE A 33 4.54 8.15 0.06
C ILE A 33 3.90 6.76 0.04
N ILE A 34 2.58 6.67 0.16
CA ILE A 34 1.84 5.42 0.08
C ILE A 34 2.05 4.78 -1.30
N PHE A 35 1.94 5.56 -2.38
CA PHE A 35 2.20 5.05 -3.72
C PHE A 35 3.67 4.66 -3.95
N ASP A 36 4.62 5.40 -3.40
CA ASP A 36 6.05 5.06 -3.46
C ASP A 36 6.34 3.74 -2.73
N ILE A 37 5.72 3.51 -1.57
CA ILE A 37 5.81 2.25 -0.82
C ILE A 37 5.17 1.10 -1.61
N LEU A 38 3.98 1.31 -2.19
CA LEU A 38 3.33 0.28 -3.02
C LEU A 38 4.21 -0.10 -4.21
N ALA A 39 4.79 0.87 -4.91
CA ALA A 39 5.71 0.64 -6.02
C ALA A 39 6.97 -0.12 -5.58
N ALA A 40 7.57 0.27 -4.45
CA ALA A 40 8.74 -0.41 -3.86
C ALA A 40 8.46 -1.87 -3.46
N LEU A 41 7.20 -2.19 -3.18
CA LEU A 41 6.73 -3.54 -2.87
C LEU A 41 6.22 -4.30 -4.10
N GLY A 42 6.13 -3.66 -5.28
CA GLY A 42 5.54 -4.24 -6.48
C GLY A 42 4.03 -4.46 -6.37
N LEU A 43 3.33 -3.59 -5.64
CA LEU A 43 1.90 -3.63 -5.42
C LEU A 43 1.18 -2.54 -6.22
N GLU A 44 -0.06 -2.80 -6.60
CA GLU A 44 -0.96 -1.83 -7.23
C GLU A 44 -2.17 -1.51 -6.34
N ALA A 45 -2.73 -0.31 -6.53
CA ALA A 45 -3.95 0.12 -5.86
C ALA A 45 -5.09 0.24 -6.87
N SER A 46 -6.23 -0.37 -6.58
CA SER A 46 -7.46 -0.23 -7.37
C SER A 46 -8.53 0.52 -6.57
N LEU A 47 -9.17 1.52 -7.18
CA LEU A 47 -10.35 2.16 -6.62
C LEU A 47 -11.61 1.47 -7.16
N ARG A 48 -12.59 1.21 -6.30
CA ARG A 48 -13.88 0.62 -6.68
C ARG A 48 -15.03 1.44 -6.10
N SER A 49 -16.20 1.36 -6.75
CA SER A 49 -17.40 2.01 -6.24
C SER A 49 -17.82 1.37 -4.91
N ARG A 50 -18.24 2.21 -3.96
CA ARG A 50 -18.75 1.71 -2.68
C ARG A 50 -20.04 0.92 -2.93
N GLY A 51 -20.09 -0.34 -2.49
CA GLY A 51 -21.24 -1.24 -2.68
C GLY A 51 -21.11 -2.20 -3.87
N GLU A 52 -20.02 -2.12 -4.63
CA GLU A 52 -19.74 -3.03 -5.72
C GLU A 52 -19.11 -4.34 -5.18
N THR A 53 -19.95 -5.25 -4.69
CA THR A 53 -19.52 -6.62 -4.35
C THR A 53 -19.41 -7.44 -5.62
N ASN A 54 -18.20 -7.53 -6.18
CA ASN A 54 -17.88 -8.57 -7.16
C ASN A 54 -17.58 -9.88 -6.40
N ILE A 55 -18.58 -10.40 -5.69
CA ILE A 55 -18.56 -11.78 -5.22
C ILE A 55 -19.01 -12.58 -6.43
N PRO A 56 -18.12 -13.30 -7.14
CA PRO A 56 -18.58 -14.20 -8.19
C PRO A 56 -19.60 -15.12 -7.56
N SER A 57 -20.76 -15.25 -8.21
CA SER A 57 -21.76 -16.19 -7.72
C SER A 57 -21.11 -17.59 -7.69
N LEU A 58 -21.53 -18.47 -6.78
CA LEU A 58 -20.92 -19.80 -6.66
C LEU A 58 -20.98 -20.55 -8.01
N GLU A 59 -22.01 -20.25 -8.79
CA GLU A 59 -22.28 -20.76 -10.13
C GLU A 59 -21.28 -20.24 -11.19
N GLN A 60 -20.50 -19.19 -10.91
CA GLN A 60 -19.45 -18.68 -11.80
C GLN A 60 -18.06 -19.26 -11.48
N LEU A 61 -17.94 -20.03 -10.39
CA LEU A 61 -16.71 -20.70 -9.97
C LEU A 61 -16.62 -22.16 -10.43
N PHE A 62 -17.73 -22.71 -10.97
CA PHE A 62 -17.86 -24.06 -11.52
C PHE A 62 -18.27 -23.99 -12.99
#